data_AF-A0A4T0WG59-F1
#
_entry.id   AF-A0A4T0WG59-F1
#
_cell.length_a   1.000
_cell.length_b   1.000
_cell.length_c   1.000
_cell.angle_alpha   90.00
_cell.angle_beta   90.00
_cell.angle_gamma   90.00
#
_symmetry.space_group_name_H-M   'P 1'
#
loop_
_entity.id
_entity.type
_entity.pdbx_description
1 polymer ?
#
loop_
_entity_poly.entity_id
_entity_poly.type
_entity_poly.pdbx_seq_one_letter_code
_entity_poly.pdbx_strand_id
1 'polypeptide(L)'
;MDSVQGQDLSDLLQQPTDHQEDAIVLDPDMNNARLDFVYEQIAGFMLQLSRLSFSRIGAVSRNETSGQWDVVTRRPLTYDMNELVTLGGCPADRLPESAAPFDHASRFFCACSQSLQVHLEVQRNVAGNDEALAWSQFVARRQLPHMPIPVRRLGRSGSSATTCGLPTCLLIRKRFG
;
A
#
# COMPACT_ATOMS: atom_id res chain seq x y z
N MET A 1 3.57 13.17 -15.11
CA MET A 1 2.57 12.27 -15.73
C MET A 1 1.69 13.15 -16.57
N ASP A 2 1.39 12.74 -17.80
CA ASP A 2 0.39 13.43 -18.59
C ASP A 2 -0.95 13.17 -17.90
N SER A 3 -1.72 14.22 -17.64
CA SER A 3 -3.02 14.09 -17.00
C SER A 3 -3.93 13.28 -17.92
N VAL A 4 -4.40 12.13 -17.44
CA VAL A 4 -5.42 11.35 -18.15
C VAL A 4 -6.76 12.04 -17.92
N GLN A 5 -7.41 12.48 -18.97
CA GLN A 5 -8.76 13.03 -18.88
C GLN A 5 -9.74 11.88 -18.62
N GLY A 6 -10.47 11.97 -17.51
CA GLY A 6 -11.44 10.94 -17.09
C GLY A 6 -12.35 11.47 -15.99
N GLN A 7 -13.40 10.71 -15.70
CA GLN A 7 -14.23 10.88 -14.50
C GLN A 7 -13.70 9.95 -13.40
N ASP A 8 -13.84 10.36 -12.14
CA ASP A 8 -13.46 9.49 -11.02
C ASP A 8 -14.37 8.26 -11.00
N LEU A 9 -13.77 7.10 -10.76
CA LEU A 9 -14.52 5.86 -10.59
C LEU A 9 -15.37 5.91 -9.34
N SER A 10 -14.93 6.58 -8.25
CA SER A 10 -15.77 6.74 -7.05
C SER A 10 -17.05 7.48 -7.38
N ASP A 11 -16.97 8.53 -8.20
CA ASP A 11 -18.13 9.33 -8.58
C ASP A 11 -19.15 8.54 -9.43
N LEU A 12 -18.66 7.58 -10.21
CA LEU A 12 -19.50 6.71 -11.04
C LEU A 12 -20.17 5.59 -10.26
N LEU A 13 -19.55 5.16 -9.15
CA LEU A 13 -20.01 4.03 -8.34
C LEU A 13 -20.83 4.47 -7.13
N GLN A 14 -20.66 5.70 -6.66
CA GLN A 14 -21.34 6.19 -5.49
C GLN A 14 -22.83 6.40 -5.75
N GLN A 15 -23.63 6.19 -4.72
CA GLN A 15 -25.01 6.64 -4.70
C GLN A 15 -25.04 8.16 -4.94
N PRO A 16 -25.94 8.66 -5.80
CA PRO A 16 -26.12 10.09 -5.96
C PRO A 16 -26.53 10.71 -4.63
N THR A 17 -25.80 11.76 -4.24
CA THR A 17 -26.04 12.45 -2.97
C THR A 17 -26.15 13.95 -3.20
N ASP A 18 -27.02 14.61 -2.44
CA ASP A 18 -27.28 16.05 -2.56
C ASP A 18 -26.15 16.91 -1.98
N HIS A 19 -25.37 16.34 -1.04
CA HIS A 19 -24.25 17.01 -0.39
C HIS A 19 -22.93 16.28 -0.63
N GLN A 20 -21.90 17.05 -0.97
CA GLN A 20 -20.56 16.53 -1.24
C GLN A 20 -19.83 16.04 0.03
N GLU A 21 -20.33 16.39 1.22
CA GLU A 21 -19.77 15.98 2.52
C GLU A 21 -20.32 14.65 3.02
N ASP A 22 -21.34 14.10 2.36
CA ASP A 22 -21.96 12.85 2.78
C ASP A 22 -21.03 11.66 2.53
N ALA A 23 -21.25 10.59 3.30
CA ALA A 23 -20.43 9.39 3.19
C ALA A 23 -20.53 8.79 1.78
N ILE A 24 -19.38 8.47 1.19
CA ILE A 24 -19.32 7.74 -0.09
C ILE A 24 -19.84 6.33 0.15
N VAL A 25 -21.06 6.07 -0.30
CA VAL A 25 -21.73 4.76 -0.25
C VAL A 25 -21.92 4.25 -1.67
N LEU A 26 -21.64 2.97 -1.89
CA LEU A 26 -21.90 2.31 -3.18
C LEU A 26 -23.39 2.39 -3.51
N ASP A 27 -23.74 2.79 -4.74
CA ASP A 27 -25.15 2.83 -5.18
C ASP A 27 -25.78 1.42 -5.07
N PRO A 28 -26.78 1.23 -4.19
CA PRO A 28 -27.40 -0.08 -3.97
C PRO A 28 -28.23 -0.54 -5.18
N ASP A 29 -28.69 0.39 -6.02
CA ASP A 29 -29.49 0.10 -7.21
C ASP A 29 -28.60 -0.06 -8.47
N MET A 30 -27.28 -0.01 -8.30
CA MET A 30 -26.36 -0.16 -9.40
C MET A 30 -26.47 -1.53 -10.06
N ASN A 31 -26.52 -1.50 -11.39
CA ASN A 31 -26.52 -2.70 -12.19
C ASN A 31 -25.24 -3.54 -11.95
N ASN A 32 -25.41 -4.77 -11.48
CA ASN A 32 -24.32 -5.74 -11.29
C ASN A 32 -23.42 -5.92 -12.52
N ALA A 33 -23.96 -5.81 -13.74
CA ALA A 33 -23.13 -5.90 -14.95
C ALA A 33 -22.10 -4.77 -15.05
N ARG A 34 -22.38 -3.59 -14.48
CA ARG A 34 -21.40 -2.49 -14.39
C ARG A 34 -20.33 -2.80 -13.35
N LEU A 35 -20.72 -3.34 -12.19
CA LEU A 35 -19.78 -3.79 -11.17
C LEU A 35 -18.84 -4.86 -11.71
N ASP A 36 -19.39 -5.89 -12.35
CA ASP A 36 -18.62 -6.99 -12.94
C ASP A 36 -17.60 -6.46 -13.95
N PHE A 37 -18.01 -5.54 -14.82
CA PHE A 37 -17.10 -4.89 -15.77
C PHE A 37 -15.95 -4.15 -15.07
N VAL A 38 -16.23 -3.35 -14.05
CA VAL A 38 -15.20 -2.62 -13.31
C VAL A 38 -14.24 -3.57 -12.60
N TYR A 39 -14.77 -4.58 -11.91
CA TYR A 39 -13.95 -5.55 -11.19
C TYR A 39 -13.12 -6.41 -12.14
N GLU A 40 -13.64 -6.78 -13.31
CA GLU A 40 -12.89 -7.50 -14.35
C GLU A 40 -11.68 -6.69 -14.83
N GLN A 41 -11.86 -5.39 -15.06
CA GLN A 41 -10.77 -4.50 -15.48
C GLN A 41 -9.70 -4.35 -14.39
N ILE A 42 -10.12 -4.15 -13.13
CA ILE A 42 -9.21 -4.08 -11.97
C ILE A 42 -8.43 -5.40 -11.83
N ALA A 43 -9.11 -6.54 -11.91
CA ALA A 43 -8.49 -7.86 -11.85
C ALA A 43 -7.50 -8.06 -13.00
N GLY A 44 -7.84 -7.59 -14.21
CA GLY A 44 -6.96 -7.57 -15.37
C GLY A 44 -5.68 -6.78 -15.12
N PHE A 45 -5.78 -5.58 -14.54
CA PHE A 45 -4.60 -4.78 -14.18
C PHE A 45 -3.77 -5.42 -13.07
N MET A 46 -4.41 -5.92 -12.01
CA MET A 46 -3.71 -6.65 -10.94
C MET A 46 -2.97 -7.87 -11.48
N LEU A 47 -3.57 -8.61 -12.40
CA LEU A 47 -2.94 -9.75 -13.05
C LEU A 47 -1.72 -9.34 -13.88
N GLN A 48 -1.83 -8.26 -14.67
CA GLN A 48 -0.70 -7.72 -15.43
C GLN A 48 0.44 -7.28 -14.50
N LEU A 49 0.14 -6.55 -13.43
CA LEU A 49 1.12 -6.11 -12.44
C LEU A 49 1.78 -7.28 -11.70
N SER A 50 1.03 -8.33 -11.37
CA SER A 50 1.55 -9.51 -10.67
C SER A 50 2.60 -10.29 -11.46
N ARG A 51 2.57 -10.17 -12.80
CA ARG A 51 3.52 -10.82 -13.71
C ARG A 51 4.82 -10.02 -13.87
N LEU A 52 4.85 -8.76 -13.41
CA LEU A 52 6.05 -7.94 -13.46
C LEU A 52 7.05 -8.44 -12.41
N SER A 53 8.27 -8.72 -12.86
CA SER A 53 9.37 -9.10 -11.97
C SER A 53 10.42 -8.00 -11.92
N PHE A 54 10.66 -7.46 -10.73
CA PHE A 54 11.73 -6.50 -10.48
C PHE A 54 12.80 -7.12 -9.58
N SER A 55 14.07 -6.77 -9.83
CA SER A 55 15.20 -7.21 -9.01
C SER A 55 15.29 -6.47 -7.67
N ARG A 56 14.56 -5.36 -7.53
CA ARG A 56 14.59 -4.45 -6.38
C ARG A 56 13.18 -3.95 -6.07
N ILE A 57 12.97 -3.50 -4.83
CA ILE A 57 11.75 -2.84 -4.36
C ILE A 57 12.04 -1.35 -4.26
N GLY A 58 11.29 -0.55 -5.00
CA GLY A 58 11.44 0.91 -5.00
C GLY A 58 10.46 1.57 -5.96
N ALA A 59 10.67 2.87 -6.18
CA ALA A 59 9.81 3.67 -7.06
C ALA A 59 10.43 3.83 -8.46
N VAL A 60 9.54 3.86 -9.46
CA VAL A 60 9.89 4.28 -10.82
C VAL A 60 10.09 5.79 -10.85
N SER A 61 11.06 6.26 -11.63
CA SER A 61 11.29 7.69 -11.84
C SER A 61 11.49 7.98 -13.30
N ARG A 62 10.98 9.10 -13.79
CA ARG A 62 11.29 9.56 -15.14
C ARG A 62 12.66 10.22 -15.14
N ASN A 63 13.53 9.80 -16.05
CA ASN A 63 14.79 10.45 -16.32
C ASN A 63 14.52 11.81 -16.98
N GLU A 64 14.96 12.89 -16.34
CA GLU A 64 14.68 14.25 -16.83
C GLU A 64 15.43 14.58 -18.13
N THR A 65 16.56 13.92 -18.39
CA THR A 65 17.38 14.15 -19.58
C THR A 65 16.91 13.32 -20.77
N SER A 66 16.63 12.03 -20.58
CA SER A 66 16.24 11.13 -21.68
C SER A 66 14.71 11.03 -21.87
N GLY A 67 13.93 11.52 -20.90
CA GLY A 67 12.47 11.39 -20.88
C GLY A 67 11.97 9.96 -20.66
N GLN A 68 12.87 8.99 -20.52
CA GLN A 68 12.57 7.56 -20.32
C GLN A 68 12.22 7.27 -18.86
N TRP A 69 11.50 6.17 -18.63
CA TRP A 69 11.22 5.69 -17.28
C TRP A 69 12.34 4.79 -16.79
N ASP A 70 13.04 5.23 -15.75
CA ASP A 70 14.01 4.41 -15.04
C ASP A 70 13.29 3.52 -14.02
N VAL A 71 13.53 2.22 -14.13
CA VAL A 71 12.89 1.20 -13.30
C VAL A 71 13.61 1.11 -11.95
N VAL A 72 12.89 1.45 -10.87
CA VAL A 72 13.30 1.19 -9.48
C VAL A 72 14.66 1.82 -9.12
N THR A 73 14.75 3.14 -9.24
CA THR A 73 15.95 3.93 -8.88
C THR A 73 15.82 4.65 -7.55
N ARG A 74 14.59 4.87 -7.08
CA ARG A 74 14.30 5.59 -5.85
C ARG A 74 13.70 4.67 -4.79
N ARG A 75 13.68 5.16 -3.56
CA ARG A 75 12.99 4.52 -2.43
C ARG A 75 11.54 4.18 -2.76
N PRO A 76 10.98 3.10 -2.21
CA PRO A 76 9.55 2.84 -2.29
C PRO A 76 8.75 4.01 -1.70
N LEU A 77 7.64 4.36 -2.33
CA LEU A 77 6.66 5.29 -1.76
C LEU A 77 5.50 4.46 -1.22
N THR A 78 5.45 4.29 0.10
CA THR A 78 4.37 3.57 0.76
C THR A 78 3.26 4.52 1.18
N TYR A 79 2.05 3.98 1.33
CA TYR A 79 0.92 4.74 1.85
C TYR A 79 1.20 5.28 3.25
N ASP A 80 1.76 4.45 4.14
CA ASP A 80 2.16 4.84 5.51
C ASP A 80 3.09 6.07 5.53
N MET A 81 4.10 6.11 4.63
CA MET A 81 5.00 7.26 4.51
C MET A 81 4.24 8.52 4.08
N ASN A 82 3.30 8.39 3.14
CA ASN A 82 2.45 9.50 2.72
C ASN A 82 1.54 9.97 3.85
N GLU A 83 0.93 9.06 4.60
CA GLU A 83 0.05 9.36 5.73
C GLU A 83 0.81 10.11 6.84
N LEU A 84 2.01 9.64 7.21
CA LEU A 84 2.87 10.32 8.20
C LEU A 84 3.14 11.77 7.84
N VAL A 85 3.49 12.03 6.58
CA VAL A 85 3.89 13.37 6.13
C VAL A 85 2.68 14.27 5.94
N THR A 86 1.63 13.78 5.28
CA THR A 86 0.48 14.60 4.87
C THR A 86 -0.56 14.77 5.97
N LEU A 87 -0.80 13.74 6.79
CA LEU A 87 -1.81 13.75 7.85
C LEU A 87 -1.18 13.81 9.24
N GLY A 88 -0.04 13.15 9.44
CA GLY A 88 0.65 13.10 10.73
C GLY A 88 1.48 14.34 11.08
N GLY A 89 1.72 15.26 10.14
CA GLY A 89 2.63 16.39 10.35
C GLY A 89 4.08 15.96 10.61
N CYS A 90 4.45 14.73 10.23
CA CYS A 90 5.81 14.24 10.34
C CYS A 90 6.69 14.88 9.26
N PRO A 91 7.80 15.55 9.63
CA PRO A 91 8.82 15.93 8.67
C PRO A 91 9.29 14.74 7.81
N ALA A 92 9.45 14.96 6.50
CA ALA A 92 9.77 13.89 5.56
C ALA A 92 11.18 13.28 5.76
N ASP A 93 12.08 14.00 6.44
CA ASP A 93 13.41 13.56 6.84
C ASP A 93 13.40 12.59 8.05
N ARG A 94 12.30 12.53 8.81
CA ARG A 94 12.09 11.53 9.88
C ARG A 94 11.61 10.18 9.37
N LEU A 95 11.25 10.07 8.08
CA LEU A 95 10.88 8.79 7.50
C LEU A 95 12.11 7.86 7.47
N PRO A 96 11.95 6.56 7.77
CA PRO A 96 13.07 5.62 7.79
C PRO A 96 13.89 5.70 6.49
N GLU A 97 15.20 5.96 6.63
CA GLU A 97 16.08 6.20 5.50
C GLU A 97 16.30 4.94 4.64
N SER A 98 16.00 5.08 3.36
CA SER A 98 16.93 4.74 2.29
C SER A 98 16.50 5.52 1.07
N ALA A 99 17.28 6.50 0.60
CA ALA A 99 17.03 7.14 -0.70
C ALA A 99 17.09 6.11 -1.86
N ALA A 100 17.76 4.98 -1.61
CA ALA A 100 17.94 3.88 -2.54
C ALA A 100 16.81 2.82 -2.45
N PRO A 101 16.59 2.07 -3.54
CA PRO A 101 15.73 0.89 -3.54
C PRO A 101 16.31 -0.27 -2.73
N PHE A 102 15.44 -1.14 -2.21
CA PHE A 102 15.82 -2.35 -1.50
C PHE A 102 16.07 -3.52 -2.45
N ASP A 103 17.10 -4.30 -2.19
CA ASP A 103 17.45 -5.53 -2.93
C ASP A 103 16.88 -6.81 -2.28
N HIS A 104 16.34 -6.70 -1.06
CA HIS A 104 15.75 -7.80 -0.30
C HIS A 104 14.42 -7.38 0.32
N ALA A 105 13.43 -8.28 0.27
CA ALA A 105 12.13 -8.08 0.90
C ALA A 105 12.26 -7.89 2.43
N SER A 106 13.19 -8.57 3.08
CA SER A 106 13.42 -8.43 4.52
C SER A 106 13.84 -7.01 4.92
N ARG A 107 14.70 -6.36 4.12
CA ARG A 107 15.10 -4.95 4.37
C ARG A 107 13.93 -4.00 4.17
N PHE A 108 13.12 -4.23 3.14
CA PHE A 108 11.91 -3.46 2.90
C PHE A 108 10.91 -3.58 4.06
N PHE A 109 10.58 -4.79 4.51
CA PHE A 109 9.67 -4.98 5.64
C PHE A 109 10.24 -4.46 6.96
N CYS A 110 11.55 -4.50 7.15
CA CYS A 110 12.20 -3.85 8.29
C CYS A 110 11.97 -2.33 8.25
N ALA A 111 12.16 -1.68 7.09
CA ALA A 111 11.86 -0.25 6.93
C ALA A 111 10.37 0.08 7.15
N CYS A 112 9.44 -0.75 6.67
CA CYS A 112 8.01 -0.61 6.99
C CYS A 112 7.76 -0.67 8.50
N SER A 113 8.40 -1.61 9.21
CA SER A 113 8.26 -1.74 10.65
C SER A 113 8.78 -0.51 11.41
N GLN A 114 9.89 0.08 10.94
CA GLN A 114 10.41 1.33 11.49
C GLN A 114 9.45 2.50 11.24
N SER A 115 8.77 2.54 10.09
CA SER A 115 7.74 3.55 9.81
C SER A 115 6.57 3.47 10.79
N LEU A 116 6.17 2.26 11.19
CA LEU A 116 5.14 2.07 12.21
C LEU A 116 5.56 2.57 13.60
N GLN A 117 6.85 2.50 13.94
CA GLN A 117 7.37 3.11 15.17
C GLN A 117 7.26 4.63 15.10
N VAL A 118 7.58 5.23 13.95
CA VAL A 118 7.40 6.68 13.74
C VAL A 118 5.93 7.06 13.86
N HIS A 119 5.00 6.27 13.31
CA HIS A 119 3.56 6.48 13.55
C HIS A 119 3.20 6.43 15.03
N LEU A 120 3.78 5.50 15.79
CA LEU A 120 3.54 5.40 17.24
C LEU A 120 4.04 6.63 18.00
N GLU A 121 5.07 7.31 17.51
CA GLU A 121 5.61 8.53 18.12
C GLU A 121 4.80 9.77 17.73
N VAL A 122 4.48 9.91 16.44
CA VAL A 122 3.87 11.12 15.87
C VAL A 122 2.36 11.14 16.03
N GLN A 123 1.71 9.98 15.97
CA GLN A 123 0.25 9.84 15.89
C GLN A 123 -0.31 8.99 17.05
N ARG A 124 0.10 9.27 18.30
CA ARG A 124 -0.36 8.52 19.48
C ARG A 124 -1.88 8.50 19.68
N ASN A 125 -2.57 9.54 19.22
CA ASN A 125 -3.99 9.79 19.51
C ASN A 125 -4.89 9.79 18.26
N VAL A 126 -4.47 9.18 17.14
CA VAL A 126 -5.22 9.25 15.87
C VAL A 126 -6.61 8.59 15.92
N ALA A 127 -6.85 7.69 16.87
CA ALA A 127 -8.15 7.01 17.00
C ALA A 127 -9.24 7.83 17.71
N GLY A 128 -8.98 9.10 18.05
CA GLY A 128 -9.95 9.96 18.72
C GLY A 128 -10.46 9.33 20.03
N ASN A 129 -11.78 9.09 20.12
CA ASN A 129 -12.43 8.47 21.28
C ASN A 129 -12.67 6.95 21.14
N ASP A 130 -12.21 6.32 20.06
CA ASP A 130 -12.35 4.86 19.89
C ASP A 130 -11.15 4.15 20.55
N GLU A 131 -11.33 3.76 21.81
CA GLU A 131 -10.31 3.09 22.61
C GLU A 131 -9.88 1.74 22.02
N ALA A 132 -10.82 0.97 21.47
CA ALA A 132 -10.51 -0.34 20.90
C ALA A 132 -9.65 -0.21 19.64
N LEU A 133 -9.98 0.77 18.78
CA LEU A 133 -9.17 1.10 17.62
C LEU A 133 -7.79 1.62 18.05
N ALA A 134 -7.73 2.53 19.02
CA ALA A 134 -6.48 3.06 19.56
C ALA A 134 -5.56 1.94 20.06
N TRP A 135 -6.11 1.02 20.86
CA TRP A 135 -5.38 -0.11 21.43
C TRP A 135 -4.88 -1.06 20.35
N SER A 136 -5.73 -1.41 19.38
CA SER A 136 -5.34 -2.31 18.28
C SER A 136 -4.18 -1.74 17.46
N GLN A 137 -4.22 -0.44 17.14
CA GLN A 137 -3.15 0.25 16.40
C GLN A 137 -1.88 0.34 17.23
N PHE A 138 -2.00 0.66 18.53
CA PHE A 138 -0.87 0.69 19.46
C PHE A 138 -0.15 -0.66 19.50
N VAL A 139 -0.91 -1.74 19.70
CA VAL A 139 -0.37 -3.11 19.75
C VAL A 139 0.32 -3.47 18.45
N ALA A 140 -0.32 -3.23 17.31
CA ALA A 140 0.26 -3.53 16.00
C ALA A 140 1.57 -2.75 15.75
N ARG A 141 1.56 -1.44 15.97
CA ARG A 141 2.72 -0.55 15.77
C ARG A 141 3.88 -0.88 16.72
N ARG A 142 3.57 -1.30 17.94
CA ARG A 142 4.57 -1.70 18.94
C ARG A 142 5.15 -3.09 18.69
N GLN A 143 4.33 -4.07 18.31
CA GLN A 143 4.77 -5.48 18.24
C GLN A 143 5.42 -5.85 16.91
N LEU A 144 4.94 -5.32 15.78
CA LEU A 144 5.43 -5.71 14.45
C LEU A 144 6.95 -5.51 14.27
N PRO A 145 7.58 -4.43 14.78
CA PRO A 145 9.03 -4.25 14.71
C PRO A 145 9.86 -5.28 15.49
N HIS A 146 9.26 -5.98 16.44
CA HIS A 146 9.91 -7.02 17.23
C HIS A 146 9.71 -8.43 16.65
N MET A 147 8.92 -8.57 15.59
CA MET A 147 8.68 -9.85 14.95
C MET A 147 9.88 -10.22 14.05
N PRO A 148 10.37 -11.48 14.10
CA PRO A 148 11.45 -11.91 13.22
C PRO A 148 10.98 -11.89 11.75
N ILE A 149 11.69 -11.14 10.91
CA ILE A 149 11.41 -11.06 9.47
C ILE A 149 12.29 -12.08 8.73
N PRO A 150 11.72 -13.09 8.05
CA PRO A 150 12.49 -14.06 7.28
C PRO A 150 13.31 -13.38 6.18
N VAL A 151 14.59 -13.74 6.07
CA VAL A 151 15.45 -13.24 5.00
C VAL A 151 15.21 -14.06 3.74
N ARG A 152 14.55 -13.46 2.75
CA ARG A 152 14.47 -13.99 1.39
C ARG A 152 14.96 -12.94 0.39
N ARG A 153 15.93 -13.33 -0.44
CA ARG A 153 16.38 -12.53 -1.58
C ARG A 153 15.31 -12.58 -2.68
N LEU A 154 15.10 -11.46 -3.35
CA LEU A 154 14.28 -11.44 -4.56
C LEU A 154 15.06 -12.19 -5.65
N GLY A 155 14.70 -13.45 -5.87
CA GLY A 155 15.29 -14.29 -6.91
C GLY A 155 14.66 -14.00 -8.27
N ARG A 156 15.46 -13.97 -9.33
CA ARG A 156 14.98 -14.18 -10.70
C ARG A 156 14.53 -15.64 -10.81
N SER A 157 13.29 -15.89 -11.23
CA SER A 157 12.77 -17.23 -11.43
C SER A 157 13.57 -17.97 -12.51
N GLY A 158 14.47 -18.84 -12.06
CA GLY A 158 14.98 -19.98 -12.82
C GLY A 158 14.23 -21.22 -12.34
N SER A 159 13.56 -21.91 -13.27
CA SER A 159 12.71 -23.08 -13.06
C SER A 159 13.26 -24.09 -12.04
N SER A 160 12.60 -24.21 -10.88
CA SER A 160 12.19 -25.52 -10.35
C SER A 160 11.07 -25.30 -9.33
N ALA A 161 9.91 -25.89 -9.62
CA ALA A 161 8.82 -25.98 -8.68
C ALA A 161 9.26 -26.86 -7.51
N THR A 162 9.51 -26.25 -6.35
CA THR A 162 9.49 -26.98 -5.08
C THR A 162 8.42 -26.33 -4.23
N THR A 163 7.33 -27.07 -4.04
CA THR A 163 6.27 -26.82 -3.06
C THR A 163 6.87 -26.40 -1.73
N CYS A 164 6.75 -25.13 -1.39
CA CYS A 164 7.09 -24.61 -0.07
C CYS A 164 5.83 -23.98 0.49
N GLY A 165 5.19 -24.70 1.42
CA GLY A 165 4.04 -24.24 2.18
C GLY A 165 4.32 -22.87 2.79
N LEU A 166 3.70 -21.85 2.22
CA LEU A 166 3.54 -20.57 2.87
C LEU A 166 2.52 -20.80 4.00
N PRO A 167 2.83 -20.46 5.27
CA PRO A 167 1.74 -20.11 6.15
C PRO A 167 1.17 -18.83 5.55
N THR A 168 0.00 -19.00 4.93
CA THR A 168 -1.10 -18.05 4.84
C THR A 168 -0.67 -16.65 5.23
N CYS A 169 -0.50 -15.79 4.20
CA CYS A 169 -0.54 -14.35 4.36
C CYS A 169 -1.51 -14.03 5.48
N LEU A 170 -1.03 -13.29 6.48
CA LEU A 170 -1.80 -12.76 7.58
C LEU A 170 -2.81 -11.75 6.99
N LEU A 171 -3.78 -12.26 6.24
CA LEU A 171 -5.05 -11.62 5.96
C LEU A 171 -5.70 -11.54 7.33
N ILE A 172 -5.62 -10.35 7.92
CA ILE A 172 -6.48 -9.93 9.01
C ILE A 172 -7.90 -10.18 8.51
N ARG A 173 -8.47 -11.34 8.85
CA ARG A 173 -9.89 -11.64 8.72
C ARG A 173 -10.59 -10.66 9.66
N LYS A 174 -10.92 -9.47 9.17
CA LYS A 174 -12.05 -8.72 9.71
C LYS A 174 -13.29 -9.51 9.33
N ARG A 175 -13.77 -10.27 10.30
CA ARG A 175 -15.08 -10.92 10.29
C ARG A 175 -16.10 -9.78 10.36
N PHE A 176 -16.69 -9.41 9.23
CA PHE A 176 -17.95 -8.67 9.25
C PHE A 176 -19.01 -9.65 9.74
N GLY A 177 -19.56 -9.34 10.90
CA GLY A 177 -20.80 -9.89 11.44
C GLY A 177 -21.65 -8.72 11.86
#